data_AF-A0A357J0F6-F1
#
_entry.id   AF-A0A357J0F6-F1
#
_cell.length_a   1.000
_cell.length_b   1.000
_cell.length_c   1.000
_cell.angle_alpha   90.00
_cell.angle_beta   90.00
_cell.angle_gamma   90.00
#
_symmetry.space_group_name_H-M   'P 1'
#
loop_
_entity.id
_entity.type
_entity.pdbx_description
1 polymer ?
#
loop_
_entity_poly.entity_id
_entity_poly.type
_entity_poly.pdbx_seq_one_letter_code
_entity_poly.pdbx_strand_id
1 'polypeptide(L)'
;MRARNEWILASSIAIGLFLIYVSAPLYYGSDADYAVPQIVTILQDGNQNLDEYSHLLGKQYQLQKIDGHIYDYFPFGTVYLALVPASILTLIYDSNYISLHRFEFSIILASILMAIACAFIYRIGRLNALNRSGATLLALYAGLGTSILSTGTRALWQQTGCLFVAFLCLWLFEKWKASRRSAWLIPLGALLGFGFLVRPTMLLFALCFGLYFLISERRIGWRILYLALPGLMILAMFVIQSLVLFQSWLPPYYLAKMPASH
;
A
#
# COMPACT_ATOMS: atom_id res chain seq x y z
N MET A 1 2.79 13.27 28.40
CA MET A 1 2.44 14.44 27.54
C MET A 1 3.26 14.54 26.25
N ARG A 2 4.60 14.40 26.26
CA ARG A 2 5.43 14.55 25.04
C ARG A 2 5.00 13.67 23.86
N ALA A 3 4.75 12.37 24.09
CA ALA A 3 4.37 11.45 23.00
C ALA A 3 3.03 11.79 22.31
N ARG A 4 2.05 12.31 23.07
CA ARG A 4 0.74 12.71 22.54
C ARG A 4 0.87 13.88 21.57
N ASN A 5 1.67 14.87 21.92
CA ASN A 5 1.86 16.07 21.09
C ASN A 5 2.55 15.76 19.75
N GLU A 6 3.44 14.76 19.72
CA GLU A 6 4.10 14.34 18.46
C GLU A 6 3.14 13.63 17.51
N TRP A 7 2.12 12.93 18.02
CA TRP A 7 1.08 12.33 17.17
C TRP A 7 0.09 13.38 16.65
N ILE A 8 -0.28 14.35 17.49
CA ILE A 8 -1.11 15.49 17.05
C ILE A 8 -0.43 16.23 15.88
N LEU A 9 0.88 16.51 15.99
CA LEU A 9 1.61 17.19 14.92
C LEU A 9 1.73 16.32 13.66
N ALA A 10 2.01 15.02 13.80
CA ALA A 10 2.05 14.10 12.66
C ALA A 10 0.69 14.03 11.93
N SER A 11 -0.41 13.96 12.69
CA SER A 11 -1.77 13.99 12.14
C SER A 11 -2.10 15.33 11.48
N SER A 12 -1.65 16.44 12.06
CA SER A 12 -1.85 17.78 11.48
C SER A 12 -1.13 17.92 10.13
N ILE A 13 0.10 17.39 10.03
CA ILE A 13 0.84 17.34 8.76
C ILE A 13 0.11 16.47 7.75
N ALA A 14 -0.36 15.28 8.15
CA ALA A 14 -1.11 14.39 7.26
C ALA A 14 -2.38 15.07 6.73
N ILE A 15 -3.17 15.71 7.60
CA ILE A 15 -4.40 16.42 7.20
C ILE A 15 -4.07 17.57 6.25
N GLY A 16 -3.07 18.39 6.56
CA GLY A 16 -2.66 19.49 5.67
C GLY A 16 -2.20 19.00 4.29
N LEU A 17 -1.38 17.96 4.25
CA LEU A 17 -0.93 17.36 2.99
C LEU A 17 -2.08 16.69 2.23
N PHE A 18 -2.99 15.99 2.91
CA PHE A 18 -4.18 15.42 2.30
C PHE A 18 -5.02 16.48 1.58
N LEU A 19 -5.29 17.62 2.24
CA LEU A 19 -6.04 18.74 1.65
C LEU A 19 -5.34 19.30 0.40
N ILE A 20 -4.01 19.43 0.44
CA ILE A 20 -3.21 19.84 -0.72
C ILE A 20 -3.34 18.82 -1.85
N TYR A 21 -3.21 17.53 -1.54
CA TYR A 21 -3.25 16.45 -2.52
C TYR A 21 -4.60 16.37 -3.23
N VAL A 22 -5.72 16.39 -2.51
CA VAL A 22 -7.04 16.33 -3.16
C VAL A 22 -7.37 17.59 -3.96
N SER A 23 -6.76 18.74 -3.62
CA SER A 23 -6.99 20.01 -4.32
C SER A 23 -6.06 20.21 -5.53
N ALA A 24 -5.02 19.38 -5.68
CA ALA A 24 -4.05 19.54 -6.76
C ALA A 24 -4.68 19.14 -8.12
N PRO A 25 -4.65 20.02 -9.15
CA PRO A 25 -5.29 19.81 -10.45
C PRO A 25 -4.45 18.90 -11.36
N LEU A 26 -4.06 17.74 -10.84
CA LEU A 26 -3.26 16.76 -11.55
C LEU A 26 -4.09 15.49 -11.68
N TYR A 27 -4.45 15.15 -12.92
CA TYR A 27 -5.17 13.92 -13.27
C TYR A 27 -4.24 13.03 -14.09
N TYR A 28 -4.10 11.77 -13.70
CA TYR A 28 -3.29 10.80 -14.42
C TYR A 28 -3.93 9.42 -14.44
N GLY A 29 -4.06 8.90 -15.67
CA GLY A 29 -3.61 7.55 -16.05
C GLY A 29 -4.46 6.35 -15.61
N SER A 30 -4.92 5.59 -16.60
CA SER A 30 -5.93 4.55 -16.53
C SER A 30 -5.61 3.28 -15.72
N ASP A 31 -4.38 3.05 -15.29
CA ASP A 31 -4.00 1.74 -14.71
C ASP A 31 -4.59 1.47 -13.33
N ALA A 32 -5.22 2.47 -12.70
CA ALA A 32 -5.96 2.32 -11.45
C ALA A 32 -7.48 2.28 -11.64
N ASP A 33 -7.98 2.20 -12.88
CA ASP A 33 -9.41 2.33 -13.21
C ASP A 33 -10.28 1.34 -12.44
N TYR A 34 -9.77 0.13 -12.20
CA TYR A 34 -10.51 -0.95 -11.55
C TYR A 34 -10.19 -1.14 -10.07
N ALA A 35 -9.24 -0.37 -9.52
CA ALA A 35 -8.88 -0.49 -8.11
C ALA A 35 -10.07 -0.15 -7.18
N VAL A 36 -10.84 0.91 -7.50
CA VAL A 36 -12.01 1.31 -6.70
C VAL A 36 -13.18 0.34 -6.87
N PRO A 37 -13.61 -0.04 -8.09
CA PRO A 37 -14.59 -1.11 -8.26
C PRO A 37 -14.23 -2.39 -7.50
N GLN A 38 -12.95 -2.82 -7.57
CA GLN A 38 -12.49 -4.01 -6.84
C GLN A 38 -12.59 -3.85 -5.31
N ILE A 39 -12.25 -2.67 -4.78
CA ILE A 39 -12.46 -2.36 -3.35
C ILE A 39 -13.93 -2.52 -2.97
N VAL A 40 -14.83 -1.99 -3.81
CA VAL A 40 -16.27 -2.03 -3.55
C VAL A 40 -16.78 -3.48 -3.56
N THR A 41 -16.41 -4.31 -4.55
CA THR A 41 -16.80 -5.73 -4.57
C THR A 41 -16.26 -6.49 -3.35
N ILE A 42 -15.03 -6.22 -2.90
CA ILE A 42 -14.48 -6.85 -1.69
C ILE A 42 -15.30 -6.46 -0.46
N LEU A 43 -15.69 -5.19 -0.34
CA LEU A 43 -16.43 -4.69 0.82
C LEU A 43 -17.90 -5.16 0.84
N GLN A 44 -18.53 -5.32 -0.32
CA GLN A 44 -19.94 -5.70 -0.42
C GLN A 44 -20.15 -7.21 -0.48
N ASP A 45 -19.40 -7.86 -1.37
CA ASP A 45 -19.67 -9.24 -1.79
C ASP A 45 -18.60 -10.22 -1.28
N GLY A 46 -17.53 -9.69 -0.67
CA GLY A 46 -16.45 -10.50 -0.10
C GLY A 46 -15.62 -11.23 -1.16
N ASN A 47 -15.72 -10.83 -2.43
CA ASN A 47 -15.00 -11.43 -3.55
C ASN A 47 -14.15 -10.39 -4.30
N GLN A 48 -13.33 -10.83 -5.27
CA GLN A 48 -12.40 -9.97 -6.01
C GLN A 48 -12.74 -9.79 -7.49
N ASN A 49 -13.83 -10.40 -7.96
CA ASN A 49 -14.22 -10.28 -9.36
C ASN A 49 -14.90 -8.92 -9.62
N LEU A 50 -15.08 -8.59 -10.89
CA LEU A 50 -15.61 -7.32 -11.38
C LEU A 50 -16.85 -7.53 -12.24
N ASP A 51 -17.58 -8.62 -12.02
CA ASP A 51 -18.68 -9.04 -12.90
C ASP A 51 -19.82 -8.02 -12.89
N GLU A 52 -20.13 -7.47 -11.72
CA GLU A 52 -21.14 -6.43 -11.50
C GLU A 52 -20.80 -5.13 -12.23
N TYR A 53 -19.50 -4.90 -12.45
CA TYR A 53 -18.96 -3.72 -13.10
C TYR A 53 -18.61 -3.95 -14.56
N SER A 54 -18.99 -5.09 -15.15
CA SER A 54 -18.76 -5.42 -16.56
C SER A 54 -19.14 -4.31 -17.55
N HIS A 55 -20.16 -3.53 -17.24
CA HIS A 55 -20.62 -2.38 -18.02
C HIS A 55 -19.72 -1.13 -17.94
N LEU A 56 -18.86 -1.03 -16.92
CA LEU A 56 -17.88 0.05 -16.74
C LEU A 56 -16.49 -0.31 -17.29
N LEU A 57 -16.31 -1.54 -17.77
CA LEU A 57 -15.04 -2.05 -18.25
C LEU A 57 -14.77 -1.59 -19.68
N GLY A 58 -13.64 -0.91 -19.90
CA GLY A 58 -13.26 -0.36 -21.21
C GLY A 58 -11.95 -0.92 -21.77
N LYS A 59 -10.90 -0.99 -20.94
CA LYS A 59 -9.55 -1.36 -21.39
C LYS A 59 -9.26 -2.83 -21.16
N GLN A 60 -9.14 -3.59 -22.26
CA GLN A 60 -8.94 -5.05 -22.22
C GLN A 60 -7.62 -5.49 -21.56
N TYR A 61 -6.54 -4.71 -21.65
CA TYR A 61 -5.23 -5.14 -21.12
C TYR A 61 -5.14 -5.18 -19.58
N GLN A 62 -6.09 -4.53 -18.91
CA GLN A 62 -6.15 -4.42 -17.46
C GLN A 62 -7.07 -5.48 -16.84
N LEU A 63 -7.66 -6.33 -17.68
CA LEU A 63 -8.66 -7.31 -17.28
C LEU A 63 -8.21 -8.69 -17.69
N GLN A 64 -8.59 -9.67 -16.90
CA GLN A 64 -8.40 -11.08 -17.18
C GLN A 64 -9.67 -11.84 -16.85
N LYS A 65 -10.03 -12.81 -17.68
CA LYS A 65 -11.14 -13.72 -17.42
C LYS A 65 -10.61 -15.04 -16.90
N ILE A 66 -11.11 -15.48 -15.76
CA ILE A 66 -10.74 -16.74 -15.12
C ILE A 66 -12.01 -17.43 -14.66
N ASP A 67 -12.24 -18.65 -15.13
CA ASP A 67 -13.44 -19.46 -14.83
C ASP A 67 -14.76 -18.70 -15.05
N GLY A 68 -14.82 -17.87 -16.09
CA GLY A 68 -16.01 -17.08 -16.45
C GLY A 68 -16.16 -15.75 -15.70
N HIS A 69 -15.35 -15.50 -14.66
CA HIS A 69 -15.35 -14.28 -13.88
C HIS A 69 -14.29 -13.30 -14.37
N ILE A 70 -14.56 -12.00 -14.25
CA ILE A 70 -13.65 -10.94 -14.68
C ILE A 70 -12.86 -10.42 -13.48
N TYR A 71 -11.55 -10.27 -13.62
CA TYR A 71 -10.68 -9.75 -12.57
C TYR A 71 -9.80 -8.63 -13.10
N ASP A 72 -9.38 -7.74 -12.21
CA ASP A 72 -8.24 -6.85 -12.49
C ASP A 72 -6.99 -7.71 -12.73
N TYR A 73 -6.24 -7.35 -13.77
CA TYR A 73 -4.96 -7.96 -14.09
C TYR A 73 -3.88 -7.51 -13.09
N PHE A 74 -3.97 -6.30 -12.55
CA PHE A 74 -2.95 -5.75 -11.67
C PHE A 74 -3.00 -6.35 -10.25
N PRO A 75 -1.87 -6.34 -9.52
CA PRO A 75 -1.82 -6.83 -8.14
C PRO A 75 -2.72 -6.05 -7.18
N PHE A 76 -3.47 -6.81 -6.40
CA PHE A 76 -4.47 -6.32 -5.45
C PHE A 76 -3.90 -5.84 -4.11
N GLY A 77 -2.58 -5.88 -3.88
CA GLY A 77 -2.02 -5.46 -2.59
C GLY A 77 -2.33 -4.00 -2.23
N THR A 78 -2.39 -3.10 -3.21
CA THR A 78 -2.77 -1.69 -2.96
C THR A 78 -4.24 -1.55 -2.59
N VAL A 79 -5.13 -2.33 -3.23
CA VAL A 79 -6.56 -2.40 -2.92
C VAL A 79 -6.76 -2.79 -1.45
N TYR A 80 -6.04 -3.80 -0.95
CA TYR A 80 -6.09 -4.19 0.46
C TYR A 80 -5.68 -3.09 1.43
N LEU A 81 -4.67 -2.27 1.09
CA LEU A 81 -4.27 -1.13 1.93
C LEU A 81 -5.37 -0.07 2.01
N ALA A 82 -6.13 0.09 0.94
CA ALA A 82 -7.18 1.08 0.82
C ALA A 82 -8.54 0.63 1.37
N LEU A 83 -8.72 -0.65 1.72
CA LEU A 83 -9.99 -1.14 2.27
C LEU A 83 -10.42 -0.40 3.55
N VAL A 84 -9.46 -0.08 4.44
CA VAL A 84 -9.78 0.62 5.69
C VAL A 84 -10.27 2.05 5.45
N PRO A 85 -9.56 2.92 4.70
CA PRO A 85 -10.12 4.23 4.40
C PRO A 85 -11.37 4.16 3.52
N ALA A 86 -11.49 3.18 2.62
CA ALA A 86 -12.67 3.01 1.78
C ALA A 86 -13.92 2.58 2.56
N SER A 87 -13.78 1.71 3.57
CA SER A 87 -14.92 1.28 4.40
C SER A 87 -15.51 2.42 5.23
N ILE A 88 -14.74 3.48 5.48
CA ILE A 88 -15.26 4.71 6.09
C ILE A 88 -16.06 5.51 5.05
N LEU A 89 -15.61 5.56 3.80
CA LEU A 89 -16.31 6.26 2.74
C LEU A 89 -17.65 5.60 2.39
N THR A 90 -17.76 4.27 2.50
CA THR A 90 -19.01 3.53 2.29
C THR A 90 -20.06 3.77 3.40
N LEU A 91 -19.68 4.41 4.52
CA LEU A 91 -20.64 4.87 5.53
C LEU A 91 -21.34 6.17 5.11
N ILE A 92 -20.78 6.88 4.13
CA ILE A 92 -21.22 8.22 3.70
C ILE A 92 -21.85 8.14 2.31
N TYR A 93 -21.25 7.36 1.42
CA TYR A 93 -21.67 7.20 0.02
C TYR A 93 -22.05 5.75 -0.24
N ASP A 94 -23.11 5.55 -1.02
CA ASP A 94 -23.44 4.22 -1.49
C ASP A 94 -22.41 3.73 -2.53
N SER A 95 -22.34 2.41 -2.68
CA SER A 95 -21.36 1.75 -3.52
C SER A 95 -21.52 2.07 -5.01
N ASN A 96 -22.75 2.31 -5.50
CA ASN A 96 -22.95 2.70 -6.89
C ASN A 96 -22.39 4.10 -7.14
N TYR A 97 -22.60 5.02 -6.21
CA TYR A 97 -22.01 6.37 -6.27
C TYR A 97 -20.48 6.31 -6.27
N ILE A 98 -19.88 5.49 -5.40
CA ILE A 98 -18.42 5.30 -5.33
C ILE A 98 -17.87 4.76 -6.64
N SER A 99 -18.50 3.73 -7.21
CA SER A 99 -18.07 3.11 -8.47
C SER A 99 -18.26 4.01 -9.68
N LEU A 100 -19.32 4.84 -9.69
CA LEU A 100 -19.54 5.84 -10.75
C LEU A 100 -18.46 6.93 -10.72
N HIS A 101 -18.05 7.38 -9.52
CA HIS A 101 -17.02 8.40 -9.30
C HIS A 101 -15.66 7.78 -8.94
N ARG A 102 -15.35 6.62 -9.53
CA ARG A 102 -14.16 5.82 -9.19
C ARG A 102 -12.84 6.58 -9.29
N PHE A 103 -12.73 7.56 -10.19
CA PHE A 103 -11.51 8.35 -10.36
C PHE A 103 -11.28 9.28 -9.17
N GLU A 104 -12.32 9.99 -8.75
CA GLU A 104 -12.31 10.89 -7.60
C GLU A 104 -12.00 10.10 -6.33
N PHE A 105 -12.67 8.97 -6.13
CA PHE A 105 -12.41 8.09 -4.99
C PHE A 105 -10.99 7.50 -5.01
N SER A 106 -10.46 7.15 -6.18
CA SER A 106 -9.08 6.69 -6.35
C SER A 106 -8.07 7.75 -5.90
N ILE A 107 -8.28 9.02 -6.29
CA ILE A 107 -7.46 10.16 -5.85
C ILE A 107 -7.57 10.36 -4.33
N ILE A 108 -8.79 10.31 -3.77
CA ILE A 108 -9.01 10.47 -2.33
C ILE A 108 -8.26 9.38 -1.54
N LEU A 109 -8.42 8.11 -1.91
CA LEU A 109 -7.78 6.98 -1.24
C LEU A 109 -6.26 7.04 -1.37
N ALA A 110 -5.73 7.35 -2.56
CA ALA A 110 -4.30 7.52 -2.78
C ALA A 110 -3.74 8.69 -1.95
N SER A 111 -4.46 9.81 -1.89
CA SER A 111 -4.11 10.99 -1.09
C SER A 111 -4.09 10.68 0.41
N ILE A 112 -5.05 9.89 0.92
CA ILE A 112 -5.05 9.43 2.33
C ILE A 112 -3.81 8.60 2.62
N LEU A 113 -3.51 7.59 1.79
CA LEU A 113 -2.33 6.73 2.00
C LEU A 113 -1.04 7.55 1.97
N MET A 114 -0.87 8.45 1.00
CA MET A 114 0.34 9.28 0.90
C MET A 114 0.48 10.30 2.02
N ALA A 115 -0.63 10.87 2.50
CA ALA A 115 -0.63 11.75 3.67
C ALA A 115 -0.18 11.02 4.94
N ILE A 116 -0.68 9.80 5.16
CA ILE A 116 -0.24 8.94 6.27
C ILE A 116 1.23 8.54 6.11
N ALA A 117 1.66 8.22 4.89
CA ALA A 117 3.06 7.92 4.60
C ALA A 117 3.99 9.09 4.96
N CYS A 118 3.60 10.33 4.66
CA CYS A 118 4.35 11.53 5.06
C CYS A 118 4.38 11.72 6.59
N ALA A 119 3.31 11.32 7.31
CA ALA A 119 3.32 11.28 8.76
C ALA A 119 4.37 10.28 9.29
N PHE A 120 4.54 9.11 8.66
CA PHE A 120 5.62 8.18 9.00
C PHE A 120 7.00 8.79 8.76
N ILE A 121 7.21 9.54 7.67
CA ILE A 121 8.46 10.26 7.40
C ILE A 121 8.78 11.26 8.52
N TYR A 122 7.79 12.05 8.95
CA TYR A 122 7.93 12.92 10.11
C TYR A 122 8.36 12.12 11.36
N ARG A 123 7.71 10.98 11.63
CA ARG A 123 8.06 10.13 12.78
C ARG A 123 9.45 9.53 12.67
N ILE A 124 9.89 9.14 11.47
CA ILE A 124 11.25 8.65 11.21
C ILE A 124 12.27 9.75 11.55
N GLY A 125 12.04 10.99 11.09
CA GLY A 125 12.88 12.14 11.43
C GLY A 125 12.98 12.37 12.94
N ARG A 126 11.85 12.27 13.66
CA ARG A 126 11.82 12.40 15.12
C ARG A 126 12.52 11.27 15.87
N LEU A 127 12.52 10.05 15.33
CA LEU A 127 13.28 8.93 15.88
C LEU A 127 14.79 9.09 15.65
N ASN A 128 15.18 9.81 14.59
CA ASN A 128 16.56 10.09 14.22
C ASN A 128 17.02 11.49 14.67
N ALA A 129 16.56 11.92 15.84
CA ALA A 129 17.00 13.14 16.54
C ALA A 129 16.78 14.50 15.84
N LEU A 130 16.09 14.56 14.69
CA LEU A 130 15.70 15.86 14.10
C LEU A 130 14.72 16.56 15.04
N ASN A 131 14.88 17.86 15.28
CA ASN A 131 13.90 18.65 16.01
C ASN A 131 12.54 18.70 15.25
N ARG A 132 11.50 19.27 15.87
CA ARG A 132 10.15 19.29 15.26
C ARG A 132 10.14 19.96 13.89
N SER A 133 10.78 21.12 13.76
CA SER A 133 10.85 21.87 12.52
C SER A 133 11.58 21.10 11.42
N GLY A 134 12.71 20.47 11.73
CA GLY A 134 13.48 19.65 10.79
C GLY A 134 12.72 18.41 10.33
N ALA A 135 12.02 17.72 11.24
CA ALA A 135 11.18 16.59 10.88
C ALA A 135 9.95 17.00 10.05
N THR A 136 9.35 18.16 10.34
CA THR A 136 8.26 18.73 9.53
C THR A 136 8.76 19.11 8.14
N LEU A 137 9.90 19.79 8.04
CA LEU A 137 10.51 20.15 6.76
C LEU A 137 10.84 18.90 5.93
N LEU A 138 11.36 17.84 6.55
CA LEU A 138 11.62 16.57 5.88
C LEU A 138 10.33 15.95 5.32
N ALA A 139 9.24 15.94 6.09
CA ALA A 139 7.96 15.40 5.65
C ALA A 139 7.33 16.25 4.52
N LEU A 140 7.43 17.58 4.59
CA LEU A 140 6.96 18.47 3.54
C LEU A 140 7.80 18.34 2.27
N TYR A 141 9.13 18.27 2.39
CA TYR A 141 10.03 18.04 1.26
C TYR A 141 9.74 16.70 0.59
N ALA A 142 9.53 15.63 1.38
CA ALA A 142 9.14 14.34 0.81
C ALA A 142 7.77 14.42 0.12
N GLY A 143 6.76 14.99 0.78
CA GLY A 143 5.39 15.03 0.28
C GLY A 143 5.19 15.91 -0.95
N LEU A 144 5.87 17.05 -1.01
CA LEU A 144 5.68 18.09 -2.04
C LEU A 144 6.83 18.17 -3.04
N GLY A 145 8.04 17.78 -2.64
CA GLY A 145 9.26 17.87 -3.44
C GLY A 145 9.68 16.58 -4.13
N THR A 146 8.84 15.54 -4.11
CA THR A 146 9.13 14.24 -4.77
C THR A 146 7.94 13.75 -5.59
N SER A 147 8.06 12.55 -6.17
CA SER A 147 6.99 11.91 -6.93
C SER A 147 5.74 11.56 -6.11
N ILE A 148 5.73 11.76 -4.79
CA ILE A 148 4.51 11.62 -3.97
C ILE A 148 3.39 12.53 -4.49
N LEU A 149 3.66 13.82 -4.69
CA LEU A 149 2.66 14.78 -5.18
C LEU A 149 2.28 14.49 -6.64
N SER A 150 3.26 14.31 -7.52
CA SER A 150 3.01 14.21 -8.96
C SER A 150 2.46 12.84 -9.38
N THR A 151 2.67 11.79 -8.60
CA THR A 151 2.40 10.40 -9.00
C THR A 151 1.67 9.65 -7.90
N GLY A 152 2.24 9.56 -6.70
CA GLY A 152 1.70 8.72 -5.61
C GLY A 152 0.28 9.11 -5.15
N THR A 153 -0.14 10.36 -5.34
CA THR A 153 -1.45 10.86 -4.90
C THR A 153 -2.50 10.94 -6.02
N ARG A 154 -2.11 10.64 -7.27
CA ARG A 154 -2.96 10.90 -8.44
C ARG A 154 -3.87 9.74 -8.80
N ALA A 155 -3.53 8.55 -8.35
CA ALA A 155 -4.31 7.34 -8.59
C ALA A 155 -3.88 6.24 -7.59
N LEU A 156 -4.79 5.32 -7.31
CA LEU A 156 -4.57 4.19 -6.42
C LEU A 156 -3.89 3.00 -7.15
N TRP A 157 -2.75 3.24 -7.80
CA TRP A 157 -1.94 2.20 -8.42
C TRP A 157 -0.88 1.62 -7.48
N GLN A 158 -0.13 0.63 -7.95
CA GLN A 158 0.89 -0.08 -7.18
C GLN A 158 1.97 0.83 -6.57
N GLN A 159 2.35 1.92 -7.24
CA GLN A 159 3.37 2.85 -6.75
C GLN A 159 2.93 3.50 -5.42
N THR A 160 1.64 3.79 -5.28
CA THR A 160 1.02 4.32 -4.06
C THR A 160 1.16 3.33 -2.92
N GLY A 161 0.79 2.06 -3.16
CA GLY A 161 0.97 0.99 -2.18
C GLY A 161 2.44 0.77 -1.82
N CYS A 162 3.35 0.78 -2.80
CA CYS A 162 4.78 0.54 -2.57
C CYS A 162 5.39 1.61 -1.67
N LEU A 163 5.11 2.89 -1.95
CA LEU A 163 5.61 3.99 -1.14
C LEU A 163 5.05 3.93 0.29
N PHE A 164 3.75 3.66 0.44
CA PHE A 164 3.13 3.52 1.76
C PHE A 164 3.79 2.40 2.58
N VAL A 165 3.91 1.20 2.00
CA VAL A 165 4.52 0.04 2.66
C VAL A 165 6.00 0.31 2.97
N ALA A 166 6.75 0.91 2.05
CA ALA A 166 8.16 1.22 2.26
C ALA A 166 8.37 2.18 3.45
N PHE A 167 7.61 3.28 3.52
CA PHE A 167 7.73 4.23 4.63
C PHE A 167 7.24 3.66 5.96
N LEU A 168 6.20 2.82 5.94
CA LEU A 168 5.76 2.12 7.14
C LEU A 168 6.81 1.10 7.63
N CYS A 169 7.42 0.33 6.72
CA CYS A 169 8.53 -0.57 7.04
C CYS A 169 9.73 0.20 7.64
N LEU A 170 10.14 1.31 7.03
CA LEU A 170 11.22 2.15 7.55
C LEU A 170 10.88 2.69 8.95
N TRP A 171 9.65 3.11 9.18
CA TRP A 171 9.23 3.58 10.51
C TRP A 171 9.26 2.47 11.56
N LEU A 172 8.75 1.28 11.25
CA LEU A 172 8.80 0.12 12.14
C LEU A 172 10.24 -0.33 12.42
N PHE A 173 11.10 -0.27 11.41
CA PHE A 173 12.51 -0.56 11.55
C PHE A 173 13.23 0.43 12.46
N GLU A 174 12.97 1.74 12.31
CA GLU A 174 13.50 2.75 13.22
C GLU A 174 12.96 2.60 14.65
N LYS A 175 11.69 2.18 14.81
CA LYS A 175 11.12 1.80 16.12
C LYS A 175 11.83 0.60 16.74
N TRP A 176 12.13 -0.40 15.93
CA TRP A 176 12.91 -1.55 16.36
C TRP A 176 14.32 -1.13 16.77
N LYS A 177 15.04 -0.34 15.97
CA LYS A 177 16.38 0.17 16.31
C LYS A 177 16.39 0.94 17.63
N ALA A 178 15.42 1.83 17.82
CA ALA A 178 15.34 2.68 19.01
C ALA A 178 15.01 1.90 20.30
N SER A 179 14.20 0.84 20.21
CA SER A 179 13.72 0.09 21.39
C SER A 179 14.38 -1.27 21.59
N ARG A 180 15.02 -1.81 20.54
CA ARG A 180 15.53 -3.18 20.41
C ARG A 180 14.51 -4.28 20.77
N ARG A 181 13.21 -3.97 20.76
CA ARG A 181 12.13 -4.93 21.04
C ARG A 181 11.79 -5.75 19.79
N SER A 182 11.98 -7.07 19.84
CA SER A 182 11.67 -7.99 18.73
C SER A 182 10.20 -7.95 18.28
N ALA A 183 9.28 -7.51 19.14
CA ALA A 183 7.86 -7.35 18.79
C ALA A 183 7.64 -6.44 17.56
N TRP A 184 8.53 -5.47 17.30
CA TRP A 184 8.47 -4.62 16.11
C TRP A 184 8.91 -5.33 14.83
N LEU A 185 9.68 -6.42 14.93
CA LEU A 185 10.09 -7.21 13.77
C LEU A 185 8.93 -8.00 13.17
N ILE A 186 7.92 -8.35 13.98
CA ILE A 186 6.73 -9.10 13.52
C ILE A 186 5.94 -8.31 12.47
N PRO A 187 5.41 -7.11 12.76
CA PRO A 187 4.69 -6.33 11.76
C PRO A 187 5.60 -5.88 10.62
N LEU A 188 6.90 -5.63 10.88
CA LEU A 188 7.86 -5.32 9.82
C LEU A 188 7.98 -6.49 8.83
N GLY A 189 8.15 -7.71 9.34
CA GLY A 189 8.25 -8.93 8.55
C GLY A 189 6.99 -9.19 7.72
N ALA A 190 5.83 -9.07 8.36
CA ALA A 190 4.54 -9.20 7.68
C ALA A 190 4.38 -8.18 6.54
N LEU A 191 4.79 -6.91 6.77
CA LEU A 191 4.73 -5.87 5.74
C LEU A 191 5.74 -6.06 4.61
N LEU A 192 6.93 -6.61 4.90
CA LEU A 192 7.90 -6.96 3.85
C LEU A 192 7.35 -8.07 2.95
N GLY A 193 6.69 -9.09 3.53
CA GLY A 193 5.95 -10.11 2.77
C GLY A 193 4.78 -9.50 1.99
N PHE A 194 3.98 -8.65 2.64
CA PHE A 194 2.85 -7.96 2.02
C PHE A 194 3.28 -7.03 0.87
N GLY A 195 4.48 -6.42 0.95
CA GLY A 195 5.04 -5.63 -0.12
C GLY A 195 5.10 -6.39 -1.45
N PHE A 196 5.34 -7.71 -1.42
CA PHE A 196 5.31 -8.55 -2.61
C PHE A 196 3.91 -8.59 -3.26
N LEU A 197 2.84 -8.60 -2.46
CA LEU A 197 1.44 -8.56 -2.94
C LEU A 197 1.09 -7.21 -3.57
N VAL A 198 1.74 -6.14 -3.12
CA VAL A 198 1.59 -4.81 -3.74
C VAL A 198 2.30 -4.79 -5.09
N ARG A 199 3.55 -5.27 -5.13
CA ARG A 199 4.33 -5.37 -6.36
C ARG A 199 5.47 -6.39 -6.21
N PRO A 200 5.71 -7.28 -7.20
CA PRO A 200 6.78 -8.28 -7.13
C PRO A 200 8.17 -7.67 -6.88
N THR A 201 8.43 -6.47 -7.40
CA THR A 201 9.71 -5.77 -7.24
C THR A 201 10.02 -5.37 -5.80
N MET A 202 9.03 -5.33 -4.90
CA MET A 202 9.25 -5.10 -3.46
C MET A 202 10.01 -6.27 -2.80
N LEU A 203 10.16 -7.41 -3.47
CA LEU A 203 11.08 -8.47 -3.04
C LEU A 203 12.51 -7.93 -2.86
N LEU A 204 12.98 -7.06 -3.76
CA LEU A 204 14.31 -6.46 -3.64
C LEU A 204 14.43 -5.63 -2.34
N PHE A 205 13.38 -4.89 -2.00
CA PHE A 205 13.33 -4.12 -0.76
C PHE A 205 13.39 -5.05 0.47
N ALA A 206 12.63 -6.16 0.48
CA ALA A 206 12.70 -7.17 1.54
C ALA A 206 14.08 -7.84 1.65
N LEU A 207 14.72 -8.12 0.51
CA LEU A 207 16.07 -8.67 0.48
C LEU A 207 17.10 -7.70 1.07
N CYS A 208 16.99 -6.39 0.81
CA CYS A 208 17.85 -5.39 1.44
C CYS A 208 17.73 -5.40 2.97
N PHE A 209 16.52 -5.55 3.53
CA PHE A 209 16.33 -5.73 4.97
C PHE A 209 16.96 -7.02 5.46
N GLY A 210 16.73 -8.14 4.77
CA GLY A 210 17.34 -9.44 5.10
C GLY A 210 18.86 -9.35 5.15
N LEU A 211 19.49 -8.78 4.12
CA LEU A 211 20.93 -8.57 4.05
C LEU A 211 21.43 -7.64 5.17
N TYR A 212 20.72 -6.57 5.47
CA TYR A 212 21.06 -5.70 6.59
C TYR A 212 21.13 -6.49 7.91
N PHE A 213 20.12 -7.32 8.20
CA PHE A 213 20.11 -8.12 9.42
C PHE A 213 21.21 -9.19 9.44
N LEU A 214 21.49 -9.83 8.30
CA LEU A 214 22.56 -10.82 8.19
C LEU A 214 23.97 -10.22 8.34
N ILE A 215 24.18 -8.99 7.88
CA ILE A 215 25.50 -8.34 7.91
C ILE A 215 25.70 -7.55 9.20
N SER A 216 24.77 -6.66 9.52
CA SER A 216 24.93 -5.66 10.59
C SER A 216 24.48 -6.18 11.95
N GLU A 217 23.58 -7.17 11.97
CA GLU A 217 22.93 -7.66 13.18
C GLU A 217 23.19 -9.17 13.36
N ARG A 218 24.41 -9.63 13.07
CA ARG A 218 24.82 -11.04 13.19
C ARG A 218 24.54 -11.66 14.57
N ARG A 219 24.51 -10.83 15.62
CA ARG A 219 24.23 -11.25 17.00
C ARG A 219 22.73 -11.36 17.32
N ILE A 220 21.84 -11.00 16.39
CA ILE A 220 20.40 -11.11 16.59
C ILE A 220 19.94 -12.58 16.67
N GLY A 221 20.74 -13.51 16.13
CA GLY A 221 20.50 -14.95 16.20
C GLY A 221 19.10 -15.33 15.74
N TRP A 222 18.41 -16.15 16.53
CA TRP A 222 17.05 -16.61 16.26
C TRP A 222 16.00 -15.48 16.18
N ARG A 223 16.31 -14.25 16.62
CA ARG A 223 15.35 -13.14 16.56
C ARG A 223 15.00 -12.74 15.12
N ILE A 224 15.83 -13.10 14.13
CA ILE A 224 15.49 -12.90 12.72
C ILE A 224 14.22 -13.68 12.32
N LEU A 225 13.86 -14.74 13.06
CA LEU A 225 12.62 -15.48 12.83
C LEU A 225 11.37 -14.62 13.09
N TYR A 226 11.44 -13.63 13.99
CA TYR A 226 10.34 -12.68 14.18
C TYR A 226 10.13 -11.79 12.95
N LEU A 227 11.14 -11.62 12.10
CA LEU A 227 11.03 -10.93 10.82
C LEU A 227 10.60 -11.91 9.70
N ALA A 228 11.25 -13.06 9.62
CA ALA A 228 11.08 -13.98 8.50
C ALA A 228 9.73 -14.71 8.52
N LEU A 229 9.31 -15.25 9.67
CA LEU A 229 8.11 -16.10 9.74
C LEU A 229 6.82 -15.35 9.38
N PRO A 230 6.55 -14.12 9.88
CA PRO A 230 5.35 -13.39 9.47
C PRO A 230 5.35 -13.03 7.99
N GLY A 231 6.52 -12.68 7.42
CA GLY A 231 6.64 -12.40 5.99
C GLY A 231 6.36 -13.64 5.13
N LEU A 232 6.95 -14.78 5.50
CA LEU A 232 6.71 -16.07 4.84
C LEU A 232 5.24 -16.52 4.96
N MET A 233 4.60 -16.26 6.10
CA MET A 233 3.18 -16.56 6.29
C MET A 233 2.29 -15.77 5.33
N ILE A 234 2.54 -14.47 5.16
CA ILE A 234 1.81 -13.64 4.18
C ILE A 234 2.05 -14.14 2.75
N LEU A 235 3.28 -14.51 2.40
CA LEU A 235 3.60 -15.08 1.09
C LEU A 235 2.91 -16.43 0.87
N ALA A 236 2.86 -17.29 1.88
CA ALA A 236 2.17 -18.57 1.80
C ALA A 236 0.66 -18.38 1.60
N MET A 237 0.03 -17.45 2.34
CA MET A 237 -1.37 -17.09 2.14
C MET A 237 -1.64 -16.58 0.74
N PHE A 238 -0.74 -15.74 0.19
CA PHE A 238 -0.84 -15.25 -1.18
C PHE A 238 -0.72 -16.37 -2.22
N VAL A 239 0.20 -17.32 -2.04
CA VAL A 239 0.33 -18.48 -2.93
C VAL A 239 -0.92 -19.37 -2.87
N ILE A 240 -1.46 -19.61 -1.66
CA ILE A 240 -2.70 -20.37 -1.50
C ILE A 240 -3.86 -19.67 -2.21
N GLN A 241 -4.03 -18.37 -1.99
CA GLN A 241 -5.03 -17.57 -2.70
C GLN A 241 -4.82 -17.65 -4.22
N SER A 242 -3.58 -17.61 -4.68
CA SER A 242 -3.26 -17.70 -6.10
C SER A 242 -3.62 -19.07 -6.69
N LEU A 243 -3.38 -20.15 -5.96
CA LEU A 243 -3.76 -21.50 -6.39
C LEU A 243 -5.28 -21.66 -6.46
N VAL A 244 -6.00 -21.08 -5.50
CA VAL A 244 -7.47 -21.13 -5.48
C VAL A 244 -8.08 -20.30 -6.62
N LEU A 245 -7.59 -19.08 -6.85
CA LEU A 245 -8.18 -18.17 -7.83
C LEU A 245 -7.65 -18.36 -9.25
N PHE A 246 -6.34 -18.56 -9.41
CA PHE A 246 -5.68 -18.56 -10.73
C PHE A 246 -5.20 -19.95 -11.16
N GLN A 247 -5.47 -21.01 -10.38
CA GLN A 247 -4.97 -22.38 -10.61
C GLN A 247 -3.45 -22.40 -10.88
N SER A 248 -2.72 -21.47 -10.28
CA SER A 248 -1.29 -21.25 -10.51
C SER A 248 -0.60 -20.72 -9.26
N TRP A 249 0.69 -21.01 -9.13
CA TRP A 249 1.50 -20.63 -7.97
C TRP A 249 1.57 -19.12 -7.74
N LEU A 250 1.48 -18.34 -8.82
CA LEU A 250 1.51 -16.89 -8.81
C LEU A 250 0.53 -16.35 -9.86
N PRO A 251 -0.12 -15.18 -9.61
CA PRO A 251 -1.03 -14.59 -10.58
C PRO A 251 -0.33 -14.26 -11.91
N PRO A 252 -1.04 -14.20 -13.05
CA PRO A 252 -0.46 -13.96 -14.36
C PRO A 252 0.48 -12.74 -14.45
N TYR A 253 0.13 -11.64 -13.77
CA TYR A 253 0.97 -10.44 -13.66
C TYR A 253 2.38 -10.73 -13.12
N TYR A 254 2.49 -11.60 -12.11
CA TYR A 254 3.77 -11.95 -11.46
C TYR A 254 4.64 -12.84 -12.35
N LEU A 255 4.01 -13.53 -13.30
CA LEU A 255 4.68 -14.40 -14.27
C LEU A 255 5.02 -13.68 -15.57
N ALA A 256 4.75 -12.36 -15.66
CA ALA A 256 4.85 -11.58 -16.89
C ALA A 256 4.08 -12.21 -18.08
N LYS A 257 2.99 -12.92 -17.78
CA LYS A 257 2.08 -13.46 -18.81
C LYS A 257 1.09 -12.36 -19.17
N MET A 258 0.99 -12.02 -20.45
CA MET A 258 -0.04 -11.09 -20.92
C MET A 258 -1.43 -11.65 -20.59
N PRO A 259 -2.42 -10.79 -20.29
CA PRO A 259 -3.80 -11.23 -20.21
C PRO A 259 -4.17 -11.90 -21.53
N ALA A 260 -4.85 -13.06 -21.47
CA ALA A 260 -5.25 -13.76 -22.67
C ALA A 260 -6.13 -12.83 -23.53
N SER A 261 -5.69 -12.52 -24.74
CA SER A 261 -6.50 -11.80 -25.72
C SER A 261 -7.66 -12.71 -26.14
N HIS A 262 -8.88 -12.34 -25.77
CA HIS A 262 -10.10 -12.94 -26.29
C HIS A 262 -10.53 -12.25 -27.57
#